data_AF-A0AAW6KF51-F1
#
_entry.id   AF-A0AAW6KF51-F1
#
_cell.length_a   1.000
_cell.length_b   1.000
_cell.length_c   1.000
_cell.angle_alpha   90.00
_cell.angle_beta   90.00
_cell.angle_gamma   90.00
#
_symmetry.space_group_name_H-M   'P 1'
#
loop_
_entity.id
_entity.type
_entity.pdbx_description
1 polymer ?
#
loop_
_entity_poly.entity_id
_entity_poly.type
_entity_poly.pdbx_seq_one_letter_code
_entity_poly.pdbx_strand_id
1 'polypeptide(L)'
;MSLRDTLKQREEQREAAQSGGEFPEGVTRYVRMGKHGEVNAEGRTFVILADPDDWFAYYVHEQSTFNGQRTIYHFRKHTCLHSPKGIRADQSAFKKPNPDACPSCLVGAPRKLYAMIPVYDLEYKTYRVIDTKEFHINNLIADYDKAEKMGRKFNPDYTLVGEAVHIKQVDKSFSLESGDASPEQLEEAKKFIGIDYGYEELANFREEADIVKLLHEADEEAKIDRAKLPPVSESNNEKPNEEINDDDLPF
;
A
#
# COMPACT_ATOMS: atom_id res chain seq x y z
N MET A 1 -31.23 -13.55 14.21
CA MET A 1 -29.79 -13.82 14.37
C MET A 1 -29.34 -13.20 15.68
N SER A 2 -28.53 -13.91 16.49
CA SER A 2 -28.05 -13.38 17.77
C SER A 2 -26.90 -12.39 17.54
N LEU A 3 -26.63 -11.51 18.51
CA LEU A 3 -25.50 -10.57 18.45
C LEU A 3 -24.15 -11.27 18.19
N ARG A 4 -23.99 -12.51 18.67
CA ARG A 4 -22.80 -13.33 18.41
C ARG A 4 -22.70 -13.74 16.94
N ASP A 5 -23.81 -14.09 16.31
CA ASP A 5 -23.84 -14.47 14.89
C ASP A 5 -23.53 -13.26 14.01
N THR A 6 -24.03 -12.08 14.38
CA THR A 6 -23.72 -10.81 13.69
C THR A 6 -22.25 -10.41 13.84
N LEU A 7 -21.66 -10.60 15.03
CA LEU A 7 -20.23 -10.33 15.24
C LEU A 7 -19.37 -11.29 14.43
N LYS A 8 -19.72 -12.58 14.43
CA LYS A 8 -19.02 -13.62 13.67
C LYS A 8 -19.10 -13.37 12.16
N GLN A 9 -20.29 -13.05 11.63
CA GLN A 9 -20.42 -12.68 10.20
C GLN A 9 -19.62 -11.42 9.85
N ARG A 10 -19.51 -10.45 10.75
CA ARG A 10 -18.70 -9.24 10.50
C ARG A 10 -17.21 -9.51 10.58
N GLU A 11 -16.80 -10.49 11.39
CA GLU A 11 -15.43 -10.96 11.49
C GLU A 11 -15.07 -11.77 10.22
N GLU A 12 -15.91 -12.73 9.83
CA GLU A 12 -15.82 -13.50 8.58
C GLU A 12 -15.85 -12.60 7.34
N GLN A 13 -16.66 -11.54 7.32
CA GLN A 13 -16.68 -10.56 6.22
C GLN A 13 -15.43 -9.67 6.19
N ARG A 14 -14.84 -9.35 7.34
CA ARG A 14 -13.55 -8.64 7.39
C ARG A 14 -12.40 -9.54 6.96
N GLU A 15 -12.44 -10.81 7.35
CA GLU A 15 -11.47 -11.82 6.95
C GLU A 15 -11.56 -12.10 5.45
N ALA A 16 -12.77 -12.27 4.89
CA ALA A 16 -12.97 -12.44 3.44
C ALA A 16 -12.58 -11.20 2.62
N ALA A 17 -12.74 -10.00 3.17
CA ALA A 17 -12.31 -8.76 2.51
C ALA A 17 -10.78 -8.52 2.61
N GLN A 18 -10.08 -9.19 3.51
CA GLN A 18 -8.61 -9.13 3.65
C GLN A 18 -7.89 -10.32 2.99
N SER A 19 -8.57 -11.46 2.85
CA SER A 19 -8.03 -12.71 2.30
C SER A 19 -8.47 -12.92 0.85
N GLY A 20 -7.97 -12.08 -0.06
CA GLY A 20 -7.77 -12.52 -1.45
C GLY A 20 -6.69 -13.60 -1.43
N GLY A 21 -7.13 -14.87 -1.49
CA GLY A 21 -6.40 -16.09 -1.12
C GLY A 21 -4.94 -16.23 -1.61
N GLU A 22 -4.15 -16.88 -0.74
CA GLU A 22 -2.77 -17.45 -0.89
C GLU A 22 -1.95 -17.31 0.42
N PHE A 23 -2.44 -16.55 1.40
CA PHE A 23 -1.72 -16.18 2.61
C PHE A 23 -2.18 -16.99 3.85
N PRO A 24 -1.29 -17.27 4.81
CA PRO A 24 -1.68 -17.86 6.09
C PRO A 24 -2.74 -17.03 6.81
N GLU A 25 -3.53 -17.67 7.67
CA GLU A 25 -4.62 -17.03 8.42
C GLU A 25 -4.11 -15.81 9.22
N GLY A 26 -4.79 -14.66 9.07
CA GLY A 26 -4.43 -13.40 9.74
C GLY A 26 -3.25 -12.63 9.13
N VAL A 27 -2.63 -13.13 8.06
CA VAL A 27 -1.50 -12.47 7.38
C VAL A 27 -1.99 -11.62 6.21
N THR A 28 -1.62 -10.34 6.19
CA THR A 28 -1.94 -9.42 5.09
C THR A 28 -0.83 -9.39 4.05
N ARG A 29 -1.18 -9.18 2.78
CA ARG A 29 -0.20 -8.97 1.69
C ARG A 29 0.80 -7.85 2.00
N TYR A 30 0.36 -6.79 2.68
CA TYR A 30 1.22 -5.68 3.08
C TYR A 30 1.91 -5.96 4.40
N VAL A 31 3.20 -5.63 4.48
CA VAL A 31 3.96 -5.55 5.73
C VAL A 31 3.62 -4.23 6.42
N ARG A 32 3.23 -4.29 7.71
CA ARG A 32 2.90 -3.07 8.46
C ARG A 32 4.17 -2.37 8.93
N MET A 33 4.38 -1.15 8.46
CA MET A 33 5.54 -0.33 8.78
C MET A 33 5.25 0.68 9.91
N GLY A 34 6.26 1.01 10.72
CA GLY A 34 6.21 2.09 11.72
C GLY A 34 6.10 1.60 13.17
N LYS A 35 5.98 2.53 14.11
CA LYS A 35 6.09 2.28 15.57
C LYS A 35 5.22 1.14 16.10
N HIS A 36 4.02 0.96 15.56
CA HIS A 36 3.06 -0.07 15.95
C HIS A 36 2.91 -1.18 14.89
N GLY A 37 3.79 -1.17 13.88
CA GLY A 37 3.85 -2.18 12.84
C GLY A 37 4.80 -3.32 13.17
N GLU A 38 4.95 -4.20 12.20
CA GLU A 38 5.86 -5.34 12.21
C GLU A 38 7.31 -4.89 11.98
N VAL A 39 7.50 -3.85 11.18
CA VAL A 39 8.79 -3.16 11.01
C VAL A 39 8.78 -1.90 11.86
N ASN A 40 9.20 -2.05 13.11
CA ASN A 40 9.33 -0.97 14.10
C ASN A 40 10.82 -0.74 14.45
N ALA A 41 11.12 -0.15 15.62
CA ALA A 41 12.48 0.12 16.05
C ALA A 41 13.34 -1.14 16.28
N GLU A 42 12.71 -2.27 16.66
CA GLU A 42 13.37 -3.59 16.78
C GLU A 42 13.67 -4.20 15.41
N GLY A 43 12.90 -3.80 14.39
CA GLY A 43 13.03 -4.28 13.04
C GLY A 43 12.52 -5.69 12.81
N ARG A 44 12.67 -6.15 11.57
CA ARG A 44 12.27 -7.48 11.12
C ARG A 44 13.13 -7.91 9.95
N THR A 45 13.42 -9.22 9.89
CA THR A 45 14.23 -9.80 8.82
C THR A 45 13.35 -10.38 7.73
N PHE A 46 13.70 -10.08 6.49
CA PHE A 46 13.06 -10.57 5.28
C PHE A 46 14.12 -11.03 4.29
N VAL A 47 13.71 -11.73 3.23
CA VAL A 47 14.55 -11.88 2.03
C VAL A 47 14.05 -10.92 0.96
N ILE A 48 14.93 -10.12 0.35
CA ILE A 48 14.54 -9.26 -0.78
C ILE A 48 14.28 -10.11 -2.01
N LEU A 49 13.17 -9.87 -2.72
CA LEU A 49 12.77 -10.67 -3.87
C LEU A 49 12.99 -9.98 -5.23
N ALA A 50 13.27 -8.67 -5.23
CA ALA A 50 13.52 -7.91 -6.45
C ALA A 50 14.50 -6.77 -6.19
N ASP A 51 15.28 -6.41 -7.20
CA ASP A 51 16.15 -5.24 -7.15
C ASP A 51 15.34 -3.93 -7.20
N PRO A 52 15.94 -2.78 -6.81
CA PRO A 52 15.25 -1.49 -6.84
C PRO A 52 14.65 -1.07 -8.18
N ASP A 53 15.22 -1.50 -9.32
CA ASP A 53 14.69 -1.18 -10.66
C ASP A 53 13.41 -1.98 -10.96
N ASP A 54 13.23 -3.11 -10.29
CA ASP A 54 12.05 -3.98 -10.34
C ASP A 54 11.02 -3.73 -9.23
N TRP A 55 11.22 -2.70 -8.41
CA TRP A 55 10.19 -2.25 -7.47
C TRP A 55 9.08 -1.48 -8.20
N PHE A 56 7.84 -1.70 -7.78
CA PHE A 56 6.72 -1.03 -8.41
C PHE A 56 6.50 0.36 -7.83
N ALA A 57 7.03 1.38 -8.51
CA ALA A 57 6.85 2.78 -8.16
C ALA A 57 5.59 3.39 -8.81
N TYR A 58 4.73 3.99 -7.98
CA TYR A 58 3.40 4.46 -8.37
C TYR A 58 3.03 5.73 -7.60
N TYR A 59 2.15 6.54 -8.19
CA TYR A 59 1.73 7.82 -7.63
C TYR A 59 0.40 7.70 -6.90
N VAL A 60 0.33 8.37 -5.76
CA VAL A 60 -0.79 8.29 -4.82
C VAL A 60 -1.20 9.69 -4.41
N HIS A 61 -2.50 9.90 -4.21
CA HIS A 61 -3.00 11.07 -3.50
C HIS A 61 -3.26 10.72 -2.03
N GLU A 62 -2.69 11.50 -1.14
CA GLU A 62 -2.87 11.37 0.30
C GLU A 62 -2.66 12.72 0.97
N GLN A 63 -3.63 13.14 1.78
CA GLN A 63 -3.51 14.32 2.62
C GLN A 63 -3.92 14.01 4.05
N SER A 64 -3.03 14.33 4.97
CA SER A 64 -3.21 14.08 6.39
C SER A 64 -2.42 15.07 7.22
N THR A 65 -2.92 15.41 8.40
CA THR A 65 -2.22 16.20 9.41
C THR A 65 -2.01 15.37 10.67
N PHE A 66 -0.95 15.68 11.42
CA PHE A 66 -0.72 15.08 12.74
C PHE A 66 -1.01 16.13 13.81
N ASN A 67 -1.97 15.86 14.69
CA ASN A 67 -2.40 16.81 15.71
C ASN A 67 -1.68 16.64 17.06
N GLY A 68 -0.58 15.88 17.10
CA GLY A 68 0.14 15.55 18.33
C GLY A 68 -0.27 14.22 18.97
N GLN A 69 -1.49 13.73 18.70
CA GLN A 69 -2.01 12.47 19.25
C GLN A 69 -2.29 11.41 18.17
N ARG A 70 -2.86 11.84 17.04
CA ARG A 70 -3.21 10.95 15.93
C ARG A 70 -3.03 11.64 14.58
N THR A 71 -2.90 10.83 13.54
CA THR A 71 -2.99 11.27 12.16
C THR A 71 -4.47 11.42 11.79
N ILE A 72 -4.85 12.62 11.32
CA ILE A 72 -6.16 12.92 10.77
C ILE A 72 -6.04 12.88 9.26
N TYR A 73 -6.79 11.99 8.62
CA TYR A 73 -6.83 11.88 7.16
C TYR A 73 -7.95 12.76 6.62
N HIS A 74 -7.58 13.79 5.86
CA HIS A 74 -8.52 14.72 5.22
C HIS A 74 -9.21 14.10 4.01
N PHE A 75 -8.52 13.13 3.39
CA PHE A 75 -9.10 12.12 2.54
C PHE A 75 -8.23 10.86 2.58
N ARG A 76 -8.82 9.70 2.28
CA ARG A 76 -8.10 8.42 2.32
C ARG A 76 -7.09 8.31 1.18
N LYS A 77 -5.95 7.68 1.46
CA LYS A 77 -4.94 7.28 0.46
C LYS A 77 -5.62 6.55 -0.70
N HIS A 78 -5.37 6.99 -1.93
CA HIS A 78 -5.80 6.29 -3.14
C HIS A 78 -4.82 6.53 -4.28
N THR A 79 -4.72 5.57 -5.18
CA THR A 79 -3.79 5.64 -6.31
C THR A 79 -4.26 6.66 -7.34
N CYS A 80 -3.30 7.42 -7.88
CA CYS A 80 -3.54 8.37 -8.95
C CYS A 80 -3.87 7.60 -10.24
N LEU A 81 -4.98 7.94 -10.91
CA LEU A 81 -5.33 7.32 -12.19
C LEU A 81 -4.28 7.58 -13.29
N HIS A 82 -3.53 8.68 -13.17
CA HIS A 82 -2.34 8.94 -13.97
C HIS A 82 -1.08 8.43 -13.27
N SER A 83 -1.00 7.11 -13.07
CA SER A 83 0.14 6.42 -12.46
C SER A 83 0.55 5.23 -13.33
N PRO A 84 1.82 4.81 -13.30
CA PRO A 84 2.24 3.53 -13.87
C PRO A 84 1.37 2.36 -13.40
N LYS A 85 1.14 1.40 -14.29
CA LYS A 85 0.41 0.14 -14.02
C LYS A 85 1.32 -1.09 -13.95
N GLY A 86 2.63 -0.91 -14.03
CA GLY A 86 3.60 -2.00 -13.94
C GLY A 86 5.00 -1.52 -13.58
N ILE A 87 5.87 -2.50 -13.31
CA ILE A 87 7.30 -2.27 -13.05
C ILE A 87 8.01 -1.72 -14.29
N ARG A 88 9.17 -1.07 -14.09
CA ARG A 88 10.01 -0.51 -15.16
C ARG A 88 9.29 0.44 -16.13
N ALA A 89 8.15 1.01 -15.73
CA ALA A 89 7.48 2.05 -16.51
C ALA A 89 8.37 3.30 -16.58
N ASP A 90 8.29 4.01 -17.71
CA ASP A 90 8.96 5.30 -17.85
C ASP A 90 8.31 6.34 -16.91
N GLN A 91 8.90 6.51 -15.73
CA GLN A 91 8.42 7.43 -14.70
C GLN A 91 8.35 8.88 -15.17
N SER A 92 9.13 9.26 -16.21
CA SER A 92 9.11 10.62 -16.74
C SER A 92 7.75 10.99 -17.34
N ALA A 93 7.04 10.03 -17.92
CA ALA A 93 5.70 10.20 -18.48
C ALA A 93 4.64 10.49 -17.41
N PHE A 94 4.87 10.08 -16.17
CA PHE A 94 3.91 10.19 -15.06
C PHE A 94 4.33 11.21 -14.00
N LYS A 95 5.51 11.84 -14.13
CA LYS A 95 6.04 12.74 -13.11
C LYS A 95 5.14 13.94 -12.84
N LYS A 96 4.50 14.46 -13.89
CA LYS A 96 3.62 15.62 -13.78
C LYS A 96 2.17 15.16 -13.53
N PRO A 97 1.40 15.89 -12.70
CA PRO A 97 -0.04 15.68 -12.61
C PRO A 97 -0.71 15.81 -13.99
N ASN A 98 -1.75 15.02 -14.22
CA ASN A 98 -2.55 15.08 -15.43
C ASN A 98 -4.04 15.29 -15.05
N PRO A 99 -4.54 16.54 -15.08
CA PRO A 99 -5.93 16.87 -14.77
C PRO A 99 -6.96 16.15 -15.65
N ASP A 100 -6.62 15.84 -16.89
CA ASP A 100 -7.52 15.19 -17.84
C ASP A 100 -7.69 13.69 -17.56
N ALA A 101 -6.71 13.09 -16.88
CA ALA A 101 -6.68 11.65 -16.59
C ALA A 101 -7.02 11.31 -15.13
N CYS A 102 -7.06 12.28 -14.22
CA CYS A 102 -7.28 12.02 -12.79
C CYS A 102 -8.00 13.17 -12.08
N PRO A 103 -9.18 12.93 -11.47
CA PRO A 103 -9.92 13.95 -10.71
C PRO A 103 -9.12 14.56 -9.56
N SER A 104 -8.29 13.76 -8.89
CA SER A 104 -7.43 14.23 -7.80
C SER A 104 -6.34 15.18 -8.31
N CYS A 105 -5.81 14.97 -9.52
CA CYS A 105 -4.90 15.92 -10.17
C CYS A 105 -5.63 17.21 -10.57
N LEU A 106 -6.87 17.10 -11.05
CA LEU A 106 -7.70 18.23 -11.46
C LEU A 106 -7.94 19.22 -10.31
N VAL A 107 -8.20 18.72 -9.11
CA VAL A 107 -8.44 19.55 -7.91
C VAL A 107 -7.17 19.96 -7.16
N GLY A 108 -6.00 19.57 -7.66
CA GLY A 108 -4.71 19.87 -7.03
C GLY A 108 -4.44 19.10 -5.73
N ALA A 109 -5.04 17.91 -5.55
CA ALA A 109 -4.80 17.09 -4.37
C ALA A 109 -3.31 16.70 -4.26
N PRO A 110 -2.70 16.74 -3.06
CA PRO A 110 -1.30 16.39 -2.86
C PRO A 110 -0.98 15.01 -3.43
N ARG A 111 0.02 14.96 -4.31
CA ARG A 111 0.47 13.74 -5.01
C ARG A 111 1.85 13.35 -4.50
N LYS A 112 2.02 12.09 -4.13
CA LYS A 112 3.25 11.53 -3.57
C LYS A 112 3.63 10.27 -4.34
N LEU A 113 4.93 10.01 -4.46
CA LEU A 113 5.44 8.76 -5.00
C LEU A 113 5.54 7.73 -3.86
N TYR A 114 5.07 6.52 -4.15
CA TYR A 114 5.22 5.33 -3.33
C TYR A 114 5.87 4.23 -4.16
N ALA A 115 6.35 3.20 -3.49
CA ALA A 115 6.82 1.99 -4.12
C ALA A 115 6.47 0.78 -3.27
N MET A 116 6.21 -0.30 -3.99
CA MET A 116 5.98 -1.63 -3.46
C MET A 116 7.26 -2.46 -3.63
N ILE A 117 7.79 -2.92 -2.51
CA ILE A 117 9.02 -3.71 -2.43
C ILE A 117 8.61 -5.15 -2.09
N PRO A 118 8.81 -6.12 -2.99
CA PRO A 118 8.48 -7.51 -2.73
C PRO A 118 9.54 -8.14 -1.80
N VAL A 119 9.07 -8.78 -0.75
CA VAL A 119 9.91 -9.42 0.27
C VAL A 119 9.34 -10.78 0.63
N TYR A 120 10.20 -11.74 0.98
CA TYR A 120 9.75 -12.98 1.58
C TYR A 120 9.81 -12.87 3.10
N ASP A 121 8.68 -13.12 3.72
CA ASP A 121 8.52 -13.07 5.16
C ASP A 121 8.95 -14.41 5.78
N LEU A 122 10.05 -14.39 6.52
CA LEU A 122 10.63 -15.58 7.14
C LEU A 122 9.73 -16.22 8.20
N GLU A 123 8.89 -15.43 8.86
CA GLU A 123 7.97 -15.90 9.89
C GLU A 123 6.77 -16.63 9.26
N TYR A 124 6.19 -16.02 8.22
CA TYR A 124 4.97 -16.53 7.58
C TYR A 124 5.24 -17.42 6.37
N LYS A 125 6.51 -17.54 5.95
CA LYS A 125 6.96 -18.37 4.83
C LYS A 125 6.21 -18.09 3.53
N THR A 126 5.97 -16.81 3.26
CA THR A 126 5.27 -16.35 2.06
C THR A 126 5.82 -14.99 1.61
N TYR A 127 5.64 -14.67 0.33
CA TYR A 127 5.98 -13.35 -0.18
C TYR A 127 4.97 -12.31 0.32
N ARG A 128 5.43 -11.10 0.63
CA ARG A 128 4.63 -9.94 1.04
C ARG A 128 5.21 -8.70 0.40
N VAL A 129 4.55 -7.56 0.59
CA VAL A 129 4.95 -6.29 0.00
C VAL A 129 5.09 -5.22 1.08
N ILE A 130 6.24 -4.54 1.08
CA ILE A 130 6.42 -3.29 1.82
C ILE A 130 5.96 -2.15 0.90
N ASP A 131 4.92 -1.42 1.30
CA ASP A 131 4.40 -0.26 0.57
C ASP A 131 4.70 1.02 1.33
N THR A 132 5.59 1.86 0.81
CA THR A 132 6.13 3.00 1.56
C THR A 132 6.39 4.23 0.68
N LYS A 133 6.57 5.41 1.31
CA LYS A 133 6.72 6.72 0.65
C LYS A 133 8.13 6.91 0.08
N GLU A 134 8.26 7.74 -0.94
CA GLU A 134 9.52 8.09 -1.63
C GLU A 134 10.70 8.36 -0.68
N PHE A 135 10.49 9.16 0.37
CA PHE A 135 11.55 9.45 1.33
C PHE A 135 12.11 8.20 2.03
N HIS A 136 11.25 7.23 2.34
CA HIS A 136 11.69 5.95 2.92
C HIS A 136 12.37 5.07 1.88
N ILE A 137 11.84 5.05 0.66
CA ILE A 137 12.39 4.28 -0.47
C ILE A 137 13.82 4.72 -0.76
N ASN A 138 14.07 6.02 -0.85
CA ASN A 138 15.39 6.55 -1.14
C ASN A 138 16.43 6.12 -0.10
N ASN A 139 16.04 6.01 1.17
CA ASN A 139 16.93 5.51 2.21
C ASN A 139 17.20 4.00 2.06
N LEU A 140 16.16 3.21 1.79
CA LEU A 140 16.31 1.77 1.57
C LEU A 140 17.16 1.47 0.34
N ILE A 141 17.01 2.21 -0.76
CA ILE A 141 17.86 2.11 -1.96
C ILE A 141 19.30 2.47 -1.61
N ALA A 142 19.53 3.57 -0.88
CA ALA A 142 20.89 3.97 -0.52
C ALA A 142 21.62 2.90 0.32
N ASP A 143 20.91 2.28 1.27
CA ASP A 143 21.45 1.19 2.08
C ASP A 143 21.67 -0.08 1.23
N TYR A 144 20.72 -0.41 0.34
CA TYR A 144 20.83 -1.50 -0.62
C TYR A 144 22.06 -1.36 -1.51
N ASP A 145 22.21 -0.21 -2.19
CA ASP A 145 23.34 0.10 -3.08
C ASP A 145 24.67 0.03 -2.35
N LYS A 146 24.71 0.51 -1.11
CA LYS A 146 25.92 0.46 -0.28
C LYS A 146 26.31 -0.98 0.02
N ALA A 147 25.35 -1.82 0.40
CA ALA A 147 25.58 -3.23 0.70
C ALA A 147 25.96 -4.02 -0.56
N GLU A 148 25.26 -3.85 -1.68
CA GLU A 148 25.63 -4.46 -2.97
C GLU A 148 27.01 -4.03 -3.44
N LYS A 149 27.33 -2.72 -3.40
CA LYS A 149 28.65 -2.22 -3.77
C LYS A 149 29.76 -2.85 -2.93
N MET A 150 29.50 -3.12 -1.65
CA MET A 150 30.47 -3.78 -0.78
C MET A 150 30.63 -5.27 -1.12
N GLY A 151 29.54 -6.00 -1.37
CA GLY A 151 29.59 -7.39 -1.80
C GLY A 151 30.26 -7.56 -3.17
N ARG A 152 29.97 -6.66 -4.12
CA ARG A 152 30.55 -6.64 -5.46
C ARG A 152 32.07 -6.42 -5.51
N LYS A 153 32.68 -5.90 -4.43
CA LYS A 153 34.14 -5.83 -4.30
C LYS A 153 34.79 -7.20 -4.16
N PHE A 154 34.07 -8.18 -3.61
CA PHE A 154 34.57 -9.54 -3.35
C PHE A 154 34.01 -10.55 -4.35
N ASN A 155 32.77 -10.34 -4.81
CA ASN A 155 32.12 -11.14 -5.83
C ASN A 155 31.40 -10.22 -6.83
N PRO A 156 31.94 -9.97 -8.03
CA PRO A 156 31.33 -9.07 -9.02
C PRO A 156 29.86 -9.36 -9.35
N ASP A 157 29.44 -10.63 -9.26
CA ASP A 157 28.07 -11.08 -9.54
C ASP A 157 27.16 -11.04 -8.30
N TYR A 158 27.62 -10.44 -7.19
CA TYR A 158 26.84 -10.32 -5.97
C TYR A 158 25.60 -9.45 -6.17
N THR A 159 24.47 -9.96 -5.68
CA THR A 159 23.21 -9.25 -5.56
C THR A 159 22.60 -9.49 -4.18
N LEU A 160 21.85 -8.52 -3.67
CA LEU A 160 21.02 -8.69 -2.48
C LEU A 160 19.68 -9.39 -2.78
N VAL A 161 19.32 -9.57 -4.05
CA VAL A 161 18.13 -10.34 -4.42
C VAL A 161 18.32 -11.79 -4.02
N GLY A 162 17.43 -12.30 -3.19
CA GLY A 162 17.55 -13.63 -2.58
C GLY A 162 18.36 -13.67 -1.29
N GLU A 163 18.87 -12.54 -0.80
CA GLU A 163 19.60 -12.44 0.47
C GLU A 163 18.71 -11.90 1.60
N ALA A 164 19.05 -12.29 2.84
CA ALA A 164 18.36 -11.83 4.03
C ALA A 164 18.79 -10.41 4.42
N VAL A 165 17.81 -9.55 4.64
CA VAL A 165 17.99 -8.17 5.09
C VAL A 165 17.14 -7.90 6.33
N HIS A 166 17.73 -7.19 7.27
CA HIS A 166 17.03 -6.71 8.46
C HIS A 166 16.62 -5.26 8.23
N ILE A 167 15.31 -5.00 8.25
CA ILE A 167 14.74 -3.66 8.06
C ILE A 167 14.22 -3.16 9.40
N LYS A 168 14.61 -1.96 9.81
CA LYS A 168 14.15 -1.35 11.06
C LYS A 168 13.85 0.13 10.91
N GLN A 169 13.01 0.66 11.79
CA GLN A 169 12.72 2.08 11.86
C GLN A 169 13.88 2.82 12.55
N VAL A 170 14.43 3.83 11.87
CA VAL A 170 15.45 4.73 12.41
C VAL A 170 14.96 6.16 12.26
N ASP A 171 14.81 6.85 13.39
CA ASP A 171 14.20 8.19 13.49
C ASP A 171 12.82 8.25 12.80
N LYS A 172 12.75 8.99 11.69
CA LYS A 172 11.55 9.21 10.88
C LYS A 172 11.54 8.35 9.61
N SER A 173 12.46 7.40 9.45
CA SER A 173 12.57 6.57 8.24
C SER A 173 12.91 5.12 8.57
N PHE A 174 13.32 4.36 7.57
CA PHE A 174 13.74 2.97 7.69
C PHE A 174 15.16 2.81 7.16
N SER A 175 15.90 1.85 7.73
CA SER A 175 17.21 1.43 7.27
C SER A 175 17.19 -0.04 6.89
N LEU A 176 18.12 -0.43 6.01
CA LEU A 176 18.36 -1.80 5.60
C LEU A 176 19.75 -2.24 6.06
N GLU A 177 19.81 -3.35 6.77
CA GLU A 177 21.05 -3.98 7.25
C GLU A 177 21.10 -5.45 6.85
N SER A 178 22.25 -6.10 6.98
CA SER A 178 22.36 -7.54 6.80
C SER A 178 21.48 -8.28 7.81
N GLY A 179 20.68 -9.21 7.32
CA GLY A 179 19.84 -10.07 8.15
C GLY A 179 20.37 -11.50 8.20
N ASP A 180 19.90 -12.24 9.20
CA ASP A 180 20.20 -13.66 9.33
C ASP A 180 19.01 -14.50 8.83
N ALA A 181 19.28 -15.49 7.98
CA ALA A 181 18.33 -16.52 7.57
C ALA A 181 19.05 -17.85 7.36
N SER A 182 18.34 -18.96 7.56
CA SER A 182 18.89 -20.28 7.27
C SER A 182 18.99 -20.52 5.76
N PRO A 183 19.91 -21.39 5.30
CA PRO A 183 19.99 -21.75 3.88
C PRO A 183 18.67 -22.26 3.32
N GLU A 184 17.90 -23.01 4.10
CA GLU A 184 16.59 -23.53 3.68
C GLU A 184 15.59 -22.39 3.44
N GLN A 185 15.60 -21.35 4.29
CA GLN A 185 14.74 -20.18 4.11
C GLN A 185 15.10 -19.38 2.86
N LEU A 186 16.40 -19.24 2.55
CA LEU A 186 16.86 -18.59 1.34
C LEU A 186 16.44 -19.38 0.09
N GLU A 187 16.56 -20.72 0.11
CA GLU A 187 16.10 -21.58 -0.99
C GLU A 187 14.57 -21.54 -1.19
N GLU A 188 13.80 -21.40 -0.12
CA GLU A 188 12.35 -21.18 -0.23
C GLU A 188 12.03 -19.83 -0.87
N ALA A 189 12.69 -18.76 -0.42
CA ALA A 189 12.48 -17.41 -0.94
C ALA A 189 12.75 -17.32 -2.45
N LYS A 190 13.75 -18.06 -2.96
CA LYS A 190 14.10 -18.10 -4.39
C LYS A 190 12.93 -18.48 -5.30
N LYS A 191 11.96 -19.25 -4.81
CA LYS A 191 10.75 -19.64 -5.57
C LYS A 191 9.85 -18.45 -5.90
N PHE A 192 9.95 -17.37 -5.11
CA PHE A 192 9.15 -16.17 -5.26
C PHE A 192 9.89 -15.06 -6.02
N ILE A 193 11.14 -15.25 -6.44
CA ILE A 193 11.86 -14.25 -7.23
C ILE A 193 11.32 -14.25 -8.66
N GLY A 194 10.94 -13.06 -9.16
CA GLY A 194 10.49 -12.87 -10.55
C GLY A 194 9.09 -13.40 -10.86
N ILE A 195 8.30 -13.77 -9.84
CA ILE A 195 6.87 -14.06 -10.03
C ILE A 195 6.09 -12.77 -10.31
N ASP A 196 4.85 -12.90 -10.77
CA ASP A 196 3.94 -11.77 -10.79
C ASP A 196 3.36 -11.55 -9.37
N TYR A 197 3.67 -10.39 -8.79
CA TYR A 197 3.18 -10.02 -7.46
C TYR A 197 1.78 -9.36 -7.49
N GLY A 198 1.17 -9.18 -8.66
CA GLY A 198 -0.15 -8.56 -8.79
C GLY A 198 -0.15 -7.07 -8.43
N TYR A 199 0.90 -6.34 -8.83
CA TYR A 199 1.10 -4.95 -8.40
C TYR A 199 -0.03 -3.99 -8.77
N GLU A 200 -0.70 -4.20 -9.91
CA GLU A 200 -1.85 -3.38 -10.30
C GLU A 200 -3.03 -3.57 -9.34
N GLU A 201 -3.30 -4.81 -8.94
CA GLU A 201 -4.32 -5.13 -7.93
C GLU A 201 -3.95 -4.55 -6.57
N LEU A 202 -2.68 -4.67 -6.17
CA LEU A 202 -2.17 -4.10 -4.93
C LEU A 202 -2.20 -2.56 -4.95
N ALA A 203 -1.99 -1.91 -6.09
CA ALA A 203 -2.15 -0.46 -6.20
C ALA A 203 -3.62 -0.05 -6.02
N ASN A 204 -4.58 -0.96 -6.19
CA ASN A 204 -6.00 -0.74 -5.95
C ASN A 204 -6.49 0.55 -6.63
N PHE A 205 -6.33 0.61 -7.96
CA PHE A 205 -6.85 1.69 -8.79
C PHE A 205 -8.36 1.74 -8.65
N ARG A 206 -8.86 2.81 -8.03
CA ARG A 206 -10.30 3.03 -7.85
C ARG A 206 -10.92 3.51 -9.14
N GLU A 207 -12.22 3.29 -9.29
CA GLU A 207 -12.99 3.91 -10.36
C GLU A 207 -13.05 5.44 -10.17
N GLU A 208 -13.17 6.16 -11.28
CA GLU A 208 -13.20 7.63 -11.28
C GLU A 208 -14.32 8.17 -10.38
N ALA A 209 -15.50 7.56 -10.44
CA ALA A 209 -16.66 7.94 -9.63
C ALA A 209 -16.39 7.83 -8.11
N ASP A 210 -15.67 6.79 -7.68
CA ASP A 210 -15.31 6.60 -6.27
C ASP A 210 -14.33 7.67 -5.79
N ILE A 211 -13.39 8.07 -6.66
CA ILE A 211 -12.44 9.15 -6.37
C ILE A 211 -13.18 10.47 -6.26
N VAL A 212 -14.08 10.77 -7.20
CA VAL A 212 -14.91 11.99 -7.16
C VAL A 212 -15.70 12.06 -5.85
N LYS A 213 -16.37 10.98 -5.46
CA LYS A 213 -17.12 10.90 -4.19
C LYS A 213 -16.21 11.19 -2.98
N LEU A 214 -15.05 10.54 -2.92
CA LEU A 214 -14.06 10.74 -1.85
C LEU A 214 -13.57 12.19 -1.76
N LEU A 215 -13.40 12.88 -2.89
CA LEU A 215 -12.97 14.28 -2.93
C LEU A 215 -14.09 15.24 -2.53
N HIS A 216 -15.36 14.93 -2.84
CA HIS A 216 -16.51 15.70 -2.35
C HIS A 216 -16.66 15.58 -0.82
N GLU A 217 -16.46 14.38 -0.28
CA GLU A 217 -16.53 14.07 1.17
C GLU A 217 -15.33 14.56 1.98
N ALA A 218 -14.25 15.04 1.33
CA ALA A 218 -13.09 15.55 2.02
C ALA A 218 -13.47 16.70 2.96
N ASP A 219 -12.64 16.99 3.97
CA ASP A 219 -12.81 18.18 4.81
C ASP A 219 -12.11 19.42 4.20
N GLU A 220 -12.37 20.61 4.75
CA GLU A 220 -11.78 21.86 4.24
C GLU A 220 -10.25 21.89 4.36
N GLU A 221 -9.69 21.16 5.33
CA GLU A 221 -8.25 21.04 5.55
C GLU A 221 -7.54 20.21 4.46
N ALA A 222 -8.28 19.47 3.63
CA ALA A 222 -7.78 18.84 2.42
C ALA A 222 -7.15 19.84 1.44
N LYS A 223 -7.57 21.13 1.48
CA LYS A 223 -7.08 22.22 0.61
C LYS A 223 -7.12 21.88 -0.89
N ILE A 224 -8.20 21.23 -1.31
CA ILE A 224 -8.46 20.89 -2.72
C ILE A 224 -9.48 21.84 -3.34
N ASP A 225 -9.39 22.06 -4.65
CA ASP A 225 -10.30 22.92 -5.40
C ASP A 225 -11.55 22.14 -5.86
N ARG A 226 -12.50 21.93 -4.92
CA ARG A 226 -13.71 21.13 -5.18
C ARG A 226 -14.62 21.73 -6.26
N ALA A 227 -14.50 23.02 -6.54
CA ALA A 227 -15.29 23.66 -7.60
C ALA A 227 -14.96 23.11 -9.00
N LYS A 228 -13.82 22.45 -9.17
CA LYS A 228 -13.43 21.77 -10.41
C LYS A 228 -13.95 20.34 -10.52
N LEU A 229 -14.53 19.76 -9.46
CA LEU A 229 -15.02 18.39 -9.51
C LEU A 229 -16.26 18.28 -10.38
N PRO A 230 -16.40 17.18 -11.14
CA PRO A 230 -17.68 16.84 -11.72
C PRO A 230 -18.72 16.59 -10.61
N PRO A 231 -20.02 16.78 -10.91
CA PRO A 231 -21.08 16.42 -9.97
C PRO A 231 -21.00 14.93 -9.62
N VAL A 232 -21.33 14.59 -8.38
CA VAL A 232 -21.42 13.18 -7.97
C VAL A 232 -22.57 12.56 -8.76
N SER A 233 -22.27 11.58 -9.61
CA SER A 233 -23.32 10.76 -10.22
C SER A 233 -24.02 10.00 -9.09
N GLU A 234 -25.30 10.28 -8.86
CA GLU A 234 -26.15 9.43 -8.04
C GLU A 234 -26.15 8.04 -8.68
N SER A 235 -25.34 7.13 -8.16
CA SER A 235 -25.52 5.72 -8.43
C SER A 235 -26.86 5.34 -7.78
N ASN A 236 -27.90 5.20 -8.62
CA ASN A 236 -29.20 4.66 -8.26
C ASN A 236 -29.04 3.40 -7.40
N ASN A 237 -29.11 3.55 -6.08
CA ASN A 237 -29.44 2.51 -5.11
C ASN A 237 -29.77 3.08 -3.73
N GLU A 238 -30.42 4.25 -3.69
CA GLU A 238 -31.30 4.57 -2.58
C GLU A 238 -32.73 4.48 -3.13
N LYS A 239 -33.36 3.31 -2.94
CA LYS A 239 -34.81 3.34 -2.79
C LYS A 239 -35.07 4.30 -1.63
N PRO A 240 -35.92 5.32 -1.79
CA PRO A 240 -36.29 6.16 -0.66
C PRO A 240 -36.81 5.24 0.43
N ASN A 241 -36.31 5.44 1.66
CA ASN A 241 -36.92 4.88 2.86
C ASN A 241 -38.40 5.25 2.81
N GLU A 242 -39.27 4.33 2.39
CA GLU A 242 -40.66 4.40 2.78
C GLU A 242 -40.64 4.33 4.31
N GLU A 243 -41.02 5.44 4.95
CA GLU A 243 -41.37 5.44 6.36
C GLU A 243 -42.42 4.34 6.54
N ILE A 244 -42.00 3.21 7.13
CA ILE A 244 -42.93 2.19 7.61
C ILE A 244 -43.70 2.88 8.73
N ASN A 245 -44.90 3.31 8.42
CA ASN A 245 -45.84 3.83 9.39
C ASN A 245 -46.29 2.64 10.26
N ASP A 246 -46.32 2.82 11.60
CA ASP A 246 -46.64 1.75 12.58
C ASP A 246 -48.04 1.13 12.38
N ASP A 247 -48.86 1.68 11.48
CA ASP A 247 -50.19 1.19 11.12
C ASP A 247 -50.19 0.00 10.12
N ASP A 248 -49.05 -0.41 9.57
CA ASP A 248 -48.95 -1.50 8.56
C ASP A 248 -48.35 -2.82 9.08
N LEU A 249 -48.26 -3.03 10.39
CA LEU A 249 -47.87 -4.32 10.96
C LEU A 249 -49.13 -5.17 11.26
N PRO A 250 -49.30 -6.36 10.63
CA PRO A 250 -50.36 -7.28 11.05
C PRO A 250 -49.99 -7.89 12.40
N PHE A 251 -50.93 -7.72 13.35
CA PHE A 251 -50.99 -8.21 14.74
C PHE A 251 -50.03 -9.33 15.16
#